data_AF-A0A1J9PP73-F1
#
_entry.id   AF-A0A1J9PP73-F1
#
_cell.length_a   1.000
_cell.length_b   1.000
_cell.length_c   1.000
_cell.angle_alpha   90.00
_cell.angle_beta   90.00
_cell.angle_gamma   90.00
#
_symmetry.space_group_name_H-M   'P 1'
#
loop_
_entity.id
_entity.type
_entity.pdbx_description
1 polymer ?
#
loop_
_entity_poly.entity_id
_entity_poly.type
_entity_poly.pdbx_seq_one_letter_code
_entity_poly.pdbx_strand_id
1 'polypeptide(L)'
;MCNFWANRLCCQAADRAIQIHGGNGYSRHKPFEHIYRHFRRYRITEGSEEIQMRKIAAYLFGIIGPRKVEEAMQRQGKTTEEEESRKAKL
;
A
#
# COMPACT_ATOMS: atom_id res chain seq x y z
N MET A 1 2.31 -4.21 1.02
CA MET A 1 3.26 -3.29 1.72
C MET A 1 4.67 -3.35 1.15
N CYS A 2 5.22 -4.53 0.84
CA CYS A 2 6.63 -4.67 0.45
C CYS A 2 7.04 -3.85 -0.79
N ASN A 3 6.23 -3.85 -1.85
CA ASN A 3 6.56 -3.14 -3.10
C ASN A 3 6.75 -1.63 -2.85
N PHE A 4 5.79 -0.97 -2.20
CA PHE A 4 5.88 0.43 -1.79
C PHE A 4 7.13 0.73 -0.95
N TRP A 5 7.33 0.01 0.15
CA TRP A 5 8.41 0.30 1.09
C TRP A 5 9.80 0.02 0.53
N ALA A 6 9.98 -1.12 -0.16
CA ALA A 6 11.28 -1.51 -0.70
C ALA A 6 11.75 -0.54 -1.79
N ASN A 7 10.87 -0.18 -2.74
CA ASN A 7 11.24 0.72 -3.82
C ASN A 7 11.59 2.12 -3.31
N ARG A 8 10.83 2.62 -2.33
CA ARG A 8 11.10 3.91 -1.69
C ARG A 8 12.45 3.91 -0.97
N LEU A 9 12.70 2.88 -0.16
CA LEU A 9 13.96 2.72 0.58
C LEU A 9 15.16 2.67 -0.36
N CYS A 10 15.13 1.80 -1.38
CA CYS A 10 16.24 1.66 -2.32
C CYS A 10 16.50 2.96 -3.10
N CYS A 11 15.44 3.67 -3.50
CA CYS A 11 15.57 4.95 -4.18
C CYS A 11 16.25 6.01 -3.29
N GLN A 12 15.86 6.10 -2.02
CA GLN A 12 16.44 7.04 -1.04
C GLN A 12 17.90 6.69 -0.69
N ALA A 13 18.19 5.40 -0.52
CA ALA A 13 19.55 4.93 -0.26
C ALA A 13 20.49 5.24 -1.45
N ALA A 14 20.02 5.03 -2.68
CA ALA A 14 20.77 5.35 -3.89
C ALA A 14 21.01 6.86 -4.03
N ASP A 15 19.99 7.68 -3.78
CA ASP A 15 20.10 9.14 -3.80
C ASP A 15 21.14 9.64 -2.78
N ARG A 16 21.10 9.11 -1.56
CA ARG A 16 22.08 9.43 -0.51
C ARG A 16 23.49 9.02 -0.91
N ALA A 17 23.66 7.85 -1.54
CA ALA A 17 24.95 7.39 -2.02
C ALA A 17 25.51 8.31 -3.12
N ILE A 18 24.68 8.77 -4.07
CA ILE A 18 25.08 9.74 -5.10
C ILE A 18 25.56 11.04 -4.43
N GLN A 19 24.78 11.56 -3.48
CA GLN A 19 25.11 12.80 -2.78
C GLN A 19 26.46 12.73 -2.03
N ILE A 20 26.75 11.59 -1.38
CA ILE A 20 28.01 11.37 -0.65
C ILE A 20 29.22 11.30 -1.60
N HIS A 21 29.06 10.71 -2.78
CA HIS A 21 30.15 10.52 -3.75
C HIS A 21 30.31 11.69 -4.73
N GLY A 22 29.47 12.73 -4.63
CA GLY A 22 29.51 13.92 -5.48
C GLY A 22 29.38 13.58 -6.97
N GLY A 23 30.12 14.30 -7.83
CA GLY A 23 30.09 14.09 -9.28
C GLY A 23 30.43 12.67 -9.73
N ASN A 24 31.29 11.97 -8.99
CA ASN A 24 31.62 10.57 -9.27
C ASN A 24 30.43 9.63 -8.99
N GLY A 25 29.61 9.95 -7.99
CA GLY A 25 28.39 9.21 -7.68
C GLY A 25 27.30 9.34 -8.75
N TYR A 26 27.28 10.45 -9.48
CA TYR A 26 26.34 10.69 -10.59
C TYR A 26 26.86 10.16 -11.95
N SER A 27 28.10 9.65 -11.97
CA SER A 27 28.76 9.13 -13.16
C SER A 27 28.66 7.61 -13.24
N ARG A 28 28.81 7.05 -14.46
CA ARG A 28 28.80 5.60 -14.69
C ARG A 28 29.98 4.83 -14.06
N HIS A 29 30.90 5.51 -13.37
CA HIS A 29 32.00 4.89 -12.65
C HIS A 29 31.55 4.14 -11.40
N LYS A 30 30.37 4.46 -10.86
CA LYS A 30 29.76 3.78 -9.72
C LYS A 30 28.36 3.28 -10.11
N PRO A 31 27.80 2.26 -9.45
CA PRO A 31 26.49 1.73 -9.81
C PRO A 31 25.31 2.60 -9.32
N PHE A 32 25.56 3.67 -8.56
CA PHE A 32 24.52 4.40 -7.85
C PHE A 32 23.50 5.06 -8.78
N GLU A 33 23.93 5.68 -9.89
CA GLU A 33 22.99 6.35 -10.79
C GLU A 33 22.13 5.34 -11.57
N HIS A 34 22.66 4.15 -11.85
CA HIS A 34 21.85 3.04 -12.40
C HIS A 34 20.78 2.57 -11.42
N ILE A 35 21.15 2.33 -10.16
CA ILE A 35 20.22 1.89 -9.11
C ILE A 35 19.14 2.95 -8.88
N TYR A 36 19.51 4.23 -8.78
CA TYR A 36 18.55 5.33 -8.60
C TYR A 36 17.51 5.38 -9.73
N ARG A 37 17.94 5.33 -11.00
CA ARG A 37 17.03 5.31 -12.15
C ARG A 37 16.07 4.12 -12.10
N HIS A 38 16.59 2.94 -11.74
CA HIS A 38 15.81 1.71 -11.71
C HIS A 38 14.69 1.75 -10.66
N PHE A 39 15.02 2.13 -9.43
CA PHE A 39 14.02 2.21 -8.35
C PHE A 39 13.10 3.41 -8.46
N ARG A 40 13.54 4.52 -9.09
CA ARG A 40 12.66 5.65 -9.39
C ARG A 40 11.50 5.26 -10.30
N ARG A 41 11.74 4.37 -11.26
CA ARG A 41 10.72 3.80 -12.15
C ARG A 41 9.70 2.94 -11.40
N TYR A 42 10.16 2.08 -10.47
CA TYR A 42 9.27 1.20 -9.71
C TYR A 42 8.34 1.90 -8.70
N ARG A 43 8.56 3.20 -8.45
CA ARG A 43 7.61 4.04 -7.72
C ARG A 43 6.38 4.43 -8.55
N ILE A 44 6.38 4.14 -9.86
CA ILE A 44 5.34 4.53 -10.81
C ILE A 44 4.70 3.28 -11.43
N THR A 45 5.53 2.32 -11.87
CA THR A 45 5.08 1.08 -12.49
C THR A 45 4.54 0.11 -11.43
N GLU A 46 3.61 -0.79 -11.80
CA GLU A 46 2.94 -1.73 -10.86
C GLU A 46 2.10 -1.05 -9.77
N GLY A 47 1.65 0.18 -10.05
CA GLY A 47 0.85 1.02 -9.16
C GLY A 47 1.70 2.05 -8.44
N SER A 48 1.36 3.34 -8.61
CA SER A 48 2.07 4.42 -7.94
C SER A 48 2.02 4.29 -6.42
N GLU A 49 2.95 4.94 -5.72
CA GLU A 49 3.01 4.91 -4.26
C GLU A 49 1.68 5.30 -3.61
N GLU A 50 0.99 6.31 -4.16
CA GLU A 50 -0.30 6.81 -3.66
C GLU A 50 -1.40 5.75 -3.82
N ILE A 51 -1.41 5.01 -4.93
CA ILE A 51 -2.36 3.93 -5.15
C ILE A 51 -2.10 2.78 -4.17
N GLN A 52 -0.83 2.44 -3.94
CA GLN A 52 -0.48 1.40 -2.97
C GLN A 52 -0.85 1.82 -1.54
N MET A 53 -0.57 3.06 -1.15
CA MET A 53 -0.97 3.63 0.14
C MET A 53 -2.49 3.62 0.32
N ARG A 54 -3.26 4.02 -0.71
CA ARG A 54 -4.72 3.94 -0.70
C ARG A 54 -5.23 2.52 -0.50
N LYS A 55 -4.65 1.53 -1.19
CA LYS A 55 -5.04 0.12 -1.04
C LYS A 55 -4.75 -0.40 0.37
N ILE A 56 -3.60 -0.04 0.93
CA ILE A 56 -3.22 -0.39 2.31
C ILE A 56 -4.21 0.25 3.30
N ALA A 57 -4.50 1.54 3.15
CA ALA A 57 -5.46 2.25 4.00
C ALA A 57 -6.87 1.63 3.91
N ALA A 58 -7.35 1.35 2.70
CA ALA A 58 -8.66 0.74 2.49
C ALA A 58 -8.78 -0.63 3.15
N TYR A 59 -7.69 -1.42 3.17
CA TYR A 59 -7.65 -2.69 3.89
C TYR A 59 -7.65 -2.49 5.41
N LEU A 60 -6.82 -1.56 5.94
CA LEU A 60 -6.73 -1.28 7.37
C LEU A 60 -8.03 -0.72 7.97
N PHE A 61 -8.72 0.16 7.23
CA PHE A 61 -9.98 0.76 7.66
C PHE A 61 -11.22 -0.10 7.36
N GLY A 62 -11.04 -1.35 6.91
CA GLY A 62 -12.18 -2.26 6.65
C GLY A 62 -13.06 -1.86 5.47
N ILE A 63 -12.61 -0.93 4.62
CA ILE A 63 -13.34 -0.51 3.40
C ILE A 63 -13.25 -1.62 2.33
N ILE A 64 -12.16 -2.37 2.33
CA ILE A 64 -11.88 -3.50 1.44
C ILE A 64 -11.29 -4.65 2.28
N GLY A 65 -11.59 -5.90 1.92
CA GLY A 65 -11.05 -7.09 2.61
C GLY A 65 -12.10 -7.85 3.43
N PRO A 66 -11.70 -8.92 4.11
CA PRO A 66 -12.62 -9.87 4.77
C PRO A 66 -13.43 -9.23 5.89
N ARG A 67 -12.88 -8.23 6.59
CA ARG A 67 -13.57 -7.50 7.66
C ARG A 67 -14.88 -6.84 7.19
N LYS A 68 -14.94 -6.36 5.95
CA LYS A 68 -16.18 -5.81 5.37
C LYS A 68 -17.25 -6.88 5.19
N VAL A 69 -16.83 -8.10 4.84
CA VAL A 69 -17.72 -9.25 4.65
C VAL A 69 -18.26 -9.70 6.01
N GLU A 70 -17.39 -9.78 7.03
CA GLU A 70 -17.79 -10.07 8.41
C GLU A 70 -18.81 -9.06 8.94
N GLU A 71 -18.56 -7.76 8.74
CA GLU A 71 -19.48 -6.70 9.14
C GLU A 71 -20.82 -6.75 8.39
N ALA A 72 -20.82 -7.13 7.11
CA ALA A 72 -22.04 -7.31 6.33
C ALA A 72 -22.85 -8.52 6.81
N MET A 73 -22.20 -9.65 7.09
CA MET A 73 -22.82 -10.86 7.63
C MET A 73 -23.42 -10.61 9.02
N GLN A 74 -22.71 -9.92 9.91
CA GLN A 74 -23.22 -9.56 11.24
C GLN A 74 -24.41 -8.60 11.19
N ARG A 75 -24.42 -7.65 10.23
CA ARG A 75 -25.58 -6.77 10.04
C ARG A 75 -26.81 -7.56 9.56
N GLN A 76 -26.64 -8.50 8.63
CA GLN A 76 -27.73 -9.35 8.14
C GLN A 76 -28.32 -10.23 9.26
N GLY A 77 -27.48 -10.85 10.09
CA GLY A 77 -27.94 -11.67 11.21
C GLY A 77 -28.80 -10.89 12.21
N LYS A 78 -28.40 -9.66 12.56
CA LYS A 78 -29.18 -8.80 13.45
C LYS A 78 -30.52 -8.40 12.86
N THR A 79 -30.59 -8.10 11.57
CA THR A 79 -31.85 -7.74 10.92
C THR A 79 -32.85 -8.89 10.90
N THR A 80 -32.39 -10.13 10.68
CA THR A 80 -33.25 -11.32 10.73
C THR A 80 -33.77 -11.61 12.14
N GLU A 81 -32.92 -11.49 13.17
CA GLU A 81 -33.34 -11.69 14.57
C GLU A 81 -34.35 -10.61 15.02
N GLU A 82 -34.15 -9.35 14.62
CA GLU A 82 -35.08 -8.25 14.92
C GLU A 82 -36.44 -8.44 14.21
N GLU A 83 -36.45 -8.92 12.97
CA GLU A 83 -37.68 -9.23 12.23
C GLU A 83 -38.44 -10.41 12.84
N GLU A 84 -37.74 -11.48 13.24
CA GLU A 84 -38.34 -12.64 13.92
C GLU A 84 -38.92 -12.25 15.28
N SER A 85 -38.20 -11.45 16.08
CA SER A 85 -38.70 -10.98 17.37
C SER A 85 -39.92 -10.06 17.24
N ARG A 86 -40.01 -9.27 16.17
CA ARG A 86 -41.21 -8.45 15.88
C ARG A 86 -42.41 -9.29 15.49
N LYS A 87 -42.22 -10.33 14.65
CA LYS A 87 -43.30 -11.25 14.28
C LYS A 87 -43.81 -12.07 15.46
N ALA A 88 -42.93 -12.48 16.37
CA ALA A 88 -43.29 -13.26 17.55
C ALA A 88 -44.08 -12.46 18.62
N LYS A 89 -44.13 -11.12 18.51
CA LYS A 89 -44.85 -10.22 19.44
C LYS A 89 -46.21 -9.75 18.90
N LEU A 90 -46.59 -10.14 17.67
CA LEU A 90 -47.90 -9.90 17.04
C LEU A 90 -48.76 -11.16 17.15
#